data_AF-A0A1G0L9G5-F1
#
_entry.id   AF-A0A1G0L9G5-F1
#
_cell.length_a   1.000
_cell.length_b   1.000
_cell.length_c   1.000
_cell.angle_alpha   90.00
_cell.angle_beta   90.00
_cell.angle_gamma   90.00
#
_symmetry.space_group_name_H-M   'P 1'
#
loop_
_entity.id
_entity.type
_entity.pdbx_description
1 polymer ?
#
loop_
_entity_poly.entity_id
_entity_poly.type
_entity_poly.pdbx_seq_one_letter_code
_entity_poly.pdbx_strand_id
1 'polypeptide(L)'
;MRGGRVVFGVSSGARLSRAHRDRRITLCLGDDGLVRLLLSNFEVFGATAGRIPVGLTLPEQAAVAAGAGCRDAVALDGGISAQVAVRGATGLIRMPGWRKVPLMMVVRRR
;
A
#
# COMPACT_ATOMS: atom_id res chain seq x y z
N MET A 1 7.10 9.83 0.19
CA MET A 1 8.23 10.16 1.08
C MET A 1 9.47 10.30 0.24
N ARG A 2 10.27 11.34 0.47
CA ARG A 2 11.54 11.55 -0.22
C ARG A 2 12.59 11.96 0.80
N GLY A 3 13.69 11.22 0.89
CA GLY A 3 14.74 11.45 1.90
C GLY A 3 14.18 11.50 3.33
N GLY A 4 13.27 10.58 3.67
CA GLY A 4 12.63 10.53 4.99
C GLY A 4 11.55 11.58 5.27
N ARG A 5 11.30 12.52 4.34
CA ARG A 5 10.26 13.56 4.51
C ARG A 5 9.00 13.19 3.76
N VAL A 6 7.83 13.40 4.38
CA VAL A 6 6.54 13.25 3.69
C VAL A 6 6.38 14.40 2.71
N VAL A 7 6.23 14.05 1.43
CA VAL A 7 6.02 15.01 0.34
C VAL A 7 4.70 14.64 -0.33
N PHE A 8 3.87 15.65 -0.58
CA PHE A 8 2.63 15.51 -1.35
C PHE A 8 2.79 16.25 -2.67
N GLY A 9 2.37 15.64 -3.76
CA GLY A 9 2.36 16.23 -5.09
C GLY A 9 1.29 15.58 -5.94
N VAL A 10 0.69 16.36 -6.84
CA VAL A 10 -0.30 15.89 -7.82
C VAL A 10 0.13 16.34 -9.20
N SER A 11 -0.03 15.48 -10.19
CA SER A 11 0.21 15.82 -11.60
C SER A 11 -1.01 16.47 -12.28
N SER A 12 -2.20 16.40 -11.68
CA SER A 12 -3.48 16.74 -12.32
C SER A 12 -4.27 17.86 -11.66
N GLY A 13 -3.69 18.62 -10.71
CA GLY A 13 -4.39 19.68 -9.98
C GLY A 13 -5.45 19.18 -8.96
N ALA A 14 -5.62 17.86 -8.82
CA ALA A 14 -6.51 17.26 -7.84
C ALA A 14 -6.06 17.55 -6.39
N ARG A 15 -7.00 17.69 -5.45
CA ARG A 15 -6.66 17.80 -4.03
C ARG A 15 -6.44 16.42 -3.43
N LEU A 16 -5.25 16.18 -2.88
CA LEU A 16 -4.98 14.98 -2.08
C LEU A 16 -5.55 15.15 -0.67
N SER A 17 -6.47 14.26 -0.29
CA SER A 17 -6.90 14.19 1.10
C SER A 17 -5.78 13.65 1.98
N ARG A 18 -5.41 14.41 3.01
CA ARG A 18 -4.42 14.00 4.02
C ARG A 18 -5.05 13.28 5.21
N ALA A 19 -6.36 13.40 5.38
CA ALA A 19 -7.10 12.85 6.51
C ALA A 19 -7.95 11.62 6.15
N HIS A 20 -8.10 11.30 4.86
CA HIS A 20 -8.86 10.14 4.44
C HIS A 20 -8.18 8.84 4.87
N ARG A 21 -8.90 8.05 5.66
CA ARG A 21 -8.51 6.71 6.10
C ARG A 21 -8.96 5.70 5.06
N ASP A 22 -8.04 4.84 4.66
CA ASP A 22 -8.32 3.83 3.64
C ASP A 22 -7.29 2.70 3.74
N ARG A 23 -7.52 1.59 3.02
CA ARG A 23 -6.48 0.59 2.76
C ARG A 23 -5.38 1.22 1.91
N ARG A 24 -4.11 0.99 2.28
CA ARG A 24 -2.96 1.61 1.61
C ARG A 24 -1.95 0.57 1.17
N ILE A 25 -1.43 0.73 -0.05
CA ILE A 25 -0.25 0.01 -0.51
C ILE A 25 0.84 1.01 -0.90
N THR A 26 2.06 0.74 -0.47
CA THR A 26 3.22 1.62 -0.66
C THR A 26 4.39 0.80 -1.21
N LEU A 27 5.03 1.32 -2.26
CA LEU A 27 6.32 0.83 -2.74
C LEU A 27 7.42 1.70 -2.12
N CYS A 28 8.46 1.08 -1.57
CA CYS A 28 9.54 1.83 -0.95
C CYS A 28 10.93 1.23 -1.19
N LEU A 29 11.94 2.09 -1.08
CA LEU A 29 13.36 1.74 -1.01
C LEU A 29 13.93 2.22 0.33
N GLY A 30 14.78 1.38 0.93
CA GLY A 30 15.66 1.74 2.04
C GLY A 30 17.12 1.89 1.58
N ASP A 31 17.99 2.28 2.50
CA ASP A 31 19.44 2.38 2.24
C ASP A 31 20.13 1.00 2.14
N ASP A 32 19.41 -0.08 2.48
CA ASP A 32 19.88 -1.47 2.38
C ASP A 32 19.70 -2.08 0.98
N GLY A 33 19.26 -1.28 0.00
CA GLY A 33 19.06 -1.72 -1.38
C GLY A 33 17.84 -2.63 -1.58
N LEU A 34 17.04 -2.87 -0.54
CA LEU A 34 15.83 -3.69 -0.65
C LEU A 34 14.62 -2.85 -1.09
N VAL A 35 13.89 -3.38 -2.06
CA VAL A 35 12.56 -2.89 -2.45
C VAL A 35 11.53 -3.56 -1.56
N ARG A 36 10.68 -2.77 -0.89
CA ARG A 36 9.61 -3.28 -0.03
C ARG A 36 8.24 -2.87 -0.56
N LEU A 37 7.28 -3.76 -0.41
CA LEU A 37 5.86 -3.50 -0.61
C LEU A 37 5.17 -3.57 0.76
N LEU A 38 4.59 -2.46 1.18
CA LEU A 38 3.90 -2.36 2.46
C LEU A 38 2.41 -2.21 2.21
N LEU A 39 1.62 -3.18 2.68
CA LEU A 39 0.17 -3.13 2.68
C LEU A 39 -0.32 -2.92 4.11
N SER A 40 -1.08 -1.86 4.33
CA SER A 40 -1.79 -1.63 5.58
C SER A 40 -3.27 -1.90 5.36
N ASN A 41 -3.72 -3.04 5.88
CA ASN A 41 -5.08 -3.53 5.83
C ASN A 41 -5.56 -3.79 7.26
N PHE A 42 -6.64 -3.14 7.68
CA PHE A 42 -7.28 -3.44 8.97
C PHE A 42 -8.60 -4.14 8.71
N GLU A 43 -8.71 -5.37 9.20
CA GLU A 43 -9.98 -6.09 9.25
C GLU A 43 -10.68 -5.73 10.55
N VAL A 44 -11.44 -4.64 10.57
CA VAL A 44 -11.99 -4.12 11.84
C VAL A 44 -13.28 -4.84 12.26
N PHE A 45 -13.93 -5.64 11.41
CA PHE A 45 -15.29 -6.13 11.70
C PHE A 45 -15.63 -7.57 11.27
N GLY A 46 -14.63 -8.45 11.14
CA GLY A 46 -14.87 -9.86 10.81
C GLY A 46 -15.51 -10.11 9.42
N ALA A 47 -15.78 -11.38 9.11
CA ALA A 47 -16.15 -11.86 7.77
C ALA A 47 -17.39 -11.20 7.14
N THR A 48 -18.26 -10.58 7.95
CA THR A 48 -19.52 -9.96 7.51
C THR A 48 -19.41 -8.48 7.11
N ALA A 49 -18.29 -7.82 7.39
CA ALA A 49 -18.12 -6.38 7.17
C ALA A 49 -16.98 -6.04 6.19
N GLY A 50 -16.85 -6.84 5.12
CA GLY A 50 -15.87 -6.63 4.04
C GLY A 50 -16.07 -5.36 3.18
N ARG A 51 -16.53 -4.24 3.73
CA ARG A 51 -16.89 -3.03 2.96
C ARG A 51 -16.47 -1.67 3.55
N ILE A 52 -15.95 -1.59 4.76
CA ILE A 52 -15.39 -0.32 5.26
C ILE A 52 -13.87 -0.46 5.25
N PRO A 53 -13.16 0.14 4.28
CA PRO A 53 -11.71 0.14 4.31
C PRO A 53 -11.25 1.11 5.40
N VAL A 54 -11.30 0.66 6.64
CA VAL A 54 -10.66 1.36 7.75
C VAL A 54 -9.17 1.16 7.60
N GLY A 55 -8.40 2.24 7.64
CA GLY A 55 -6.97 2.14 7.54
C GLY A 55 -6.23 3.44 7.79
N LEU A 56 -5.00 3.47 7.31
CA LEU A 56 -4.12 4.60 7.55
C LEU A 56 -4.43 5.76 6.60
N THR A 57 -4.29 6.96 7.14
CA THR A 57 -4.10 8.15 6.31
C THR A 57 -2.76 8.08 5.59
N LEU A 58 -2.58 8.87 4.53
CA LEU A 58 -1.30 8.94 3.81
C LEU A 58 -0.11 9.33 4.70
N PRO A 59 -0.21 10.32 5.63
CA PRO A 59 0.85 10.61 6.60
C PRO A 59 1.18 9.43 7.52
N GLU A 60 0.16 8.74 8.06
CA GLU A 60 0.37 7.57 8.94
C GLU A 60 1.04 6.41 8.18
N GLN A 61 0.61 6.16 6.94
CA GLN A 61 1.27 5.16 6.08
C GLN A 61 2.74 5.50 5.83
N ALA A 62 3.06 6.78 5.63
CA ALA A 62 4.44 7.21 5.46
C ALA A 62 5.27 7.01 6.73
N ALA A 63 4.67 7.17 7.92
CA ALA A 63 5.34 6.84 9.19
C ALA A 63 5.61 5.34 9.32
N VAL A 64 4.66 4.47 8.91
CA VAL A 64 4.89 3.02 8.84
C VAL A 64 6.04 2.68 7.87
N ALA A 65 6.08 3.34 6.71
CA ALA A 65 7.18 3.16 5.77
C ALA A 65 8.53 3.57 6.38
N ALA A 66 8.61 4.74 7.03
CA ALA A 66 9.81 5.17 7.72
C ALA A 66 10.25 4.17 8.81
N GLY A 67 9.31 3.67 9.63
CA GLY A 67 9.56 2.65 10.64
C GLY A 67 10.02 1.30 10.08
N ALA A 68 9.64 0.99 8.83
CA ALA A 68 10.09 -0.21 8.12
C ALA A 68 11.46 -0.05 7.42
N GLY A 69 12.16 1.07 7.67
CA GLY A 69 13.47 1.37 7.09
C GLY A 69 13.42 1.96 5.68
N CYS A 70 12.26 2.41 5.22
CA CYS A 70 12.16 3.10 3.93
C CYS A 70 12.74 4.52 4.05
N ARG A 71 13.54 4.92 3.06
CA ARG A 71 14.01 6.30 2.86
C ARG A 71 13.18 7.05 1.83
N ASP A 72 12.84 6.36 0.74
CA ASP A 72 12.00 6.86 -0.34
C ASP A 72 10.80 5.94 -0.52
N ALA A 73 9.61 6.52 -0.68
CA ALA A 73 8.39 5.74 -0.78
C ALA A 73 7.33 6.46 -1.62
N VAL A 74 6.57 5.69 -2.39
CA VAL A 74 5.43 6.17 -3.18
C VAL A 74 4.17 5.38 -2.78
N ALA A 75 3.10 6.11 -2.49
CA ALA A 75 1.78 5.50 -2.30
C ALA A 75 1.24 5.07 -3.67
N LEU A 76 0.72 3.85 -3.74
CA LEU A 76 0.08 3.28 -4.92
C LEU A 76 -1.45 3.39 -4.77
N ASP A 77 -2.19 2.85 -5.74
CA ASP A 77 -3.65 2.84 -5.70
C ASP A 77 -4.18 2.15 -4.43
N GLY A 78 -5.12 2.83 -3.76
CA GLY A 78 -5.60 2.52 -2.42
C GLY A 78 -6.91 1.74 -2.40
N GLY A 79 -7.54 1.74 -1.23
CA GLY A 79 -8.90 1.24 -1.01
C GLY A 79 -9.14 -0.14 -1.55
N ILE A 80 -10.32 -0.37 -2.14
CA ILE A 80 -10.71 -1.68 -2.66
C ILE A 80 -9.80 -2.17 -3.81
N SER A 81 -8.95 -1.32 -4.40
CA SER A 81 -7.93 -1.71 -5.38
C SER A 81 -6.63 -2.22 -4.77
N ALA A 82 -6.30 -1.83 -3.53
CA ALA A 82 -5.03 -2.20 -2.88
C ALA A 82 -4.93 -3.68 -2.50
N GLN A 83 -4.51 -4.54 -3.43
CA GLN A 83 -4.52 -6.00 -3.27
C GLN A 83 -3.14 -6.62 -3.48
N VAL A 84 -2.84 -7.68 -2.72
CA VAL A 84 -1.58 -8.43 -2.81
C VAL A 84 -1.89 -9.91 -3.02
N ALA A 85 -1.07 -10.56 -3.84
CA ALA A 85 -1.03 -12.00 -3.95
C ALA A 85 0.43 -12.46 -3.83
N VAL A 86 0.63 -13.56 -3.12
CA VAL A 86 1.94 -14.18 -2.92
C VAL A 86 1.92 -15.58 -3.51
N ARG A 87 3.02 -15.97 -4.16
CA ARG A 87 3.19 -17.34 -4.61
C ARG A 87 3.70 -18.17 -3.43
N GLY A 88 2.85 -19.04 -2.90
CA GLY A 88 3.23 -20.08 -1.95
C GLY A 88 3.72 -21.36 -2.65
N ALA A 89 4.10 -22.36 -1.87
CA ALA A 89 4.61 -23.64 -2.39
C ALA A 89 3.59 -24.39 -3.27
N THR A 90 2.29 -24.26 -2.96
CA THR A 90 1.19 -24.99 -3.63
C THR A 90 0.42 -24.16 -4.65
N GLY A 91 0.75 -22.87 -4.83
CA GLY A 91 0.04 -22.00 -5.76
C GLY A 91 0.03 -20.52 -5.38
N LEU A 92 -0.85 -19.77 -6.03
CA LEU A 92 -1.02 -18.34 -5.79
C LEU A 92 -2.03 -18.13 -4.65
N ILE A 93 -1.58 -17.54 -3.55
CA ILE A 93 -2.42 -17.13 -2.41
C ILE A 93 -2.80 -15.67 -2.64
N ARG A 94 -4.10 -15.41 -2.78
CA ARG A 94 -4.66 -14.07 -2.98
C ARG A 94 -5.32 -13.58 -1.71
N MET A 95 -5.27 -12.28 -1.47
CA MET A 95 -6.15 -11.66 -0.50
C MET A 95 -7.63 -11.88 -0.85
N PRO A 96 -8.52 -12.00 0.15
CA PRO A 96 -9.96 -11.92 -0.05
C PRO A 96 -10.39 -10.65 -0.78
N GLY A 97 -11.48 -10.72 -1.55
CA GLY A 97 -12.02 -9.57 -2.28
C GLY A 97 -11.22 -9.18 -3.54
N TRP A 98 -10.51 -10.14 -4.14
CA TRP A 98 -9.71 -9.92 -5.35
C TRP A 98 -10.55 -9.35 -6.50
N ARG A 99 -10.06 -8.29 -7.15
CA ARG A 99 -10.76 -7.61 -8.25
C ARG A 99 -9.86 -7.24 -9.43
N LYS A 100 -10.48 -6.97 -10.58
CA LYS A 100 -9.77 -6.38 -11.72
C LYS A 100 -9.32 -4.96 -11.36
N VAL A 101 -8.06 -4.65 -11.66
CA VAL A 101 -7.46 -3.32 -11.56
C VAL A 101 -6.73 -3.00 -12.88
N PRO A 102 -6.53 -1.71 -13.23
CA PRO A 102 -5.92 -1.34 -14.51
C PRO A 102 -4.45 -1.76 -14.64
N LEU A 103 -3.73 -1.89 -13.52
CA LEU A 103 -2.30 -2.21 -13.49
C LEU A 103 -1.95 -3.06 -12.27
N MET A 104 -1.05 -4.02 -12.45
CA MET A 104 -0.49 -4.85 -11.37
C MET A 104 1.04 -4.87 -11.46
N MET A 105 1.71 -4.72 -10.32
CA MET A 105 3.14 -5.00 -10.21
C MET A 105 3.36 -6.48 -9.92
N VAL A 106 4.26 -7.12 -10.67
CA VAL A 106 4.63 -8.52 -10.47
C VAL A 106 6.12 -8.61 -10.19
N VAL A 107 6.47 -9.05 -8.98
CA VAL A 107 7.85 -9.32 -8.60
C VAL A 107 8.15 -10.80 -8.83
N ARG A 108 9.27 -11.11 -9.49
CA ARG A 108 9.72 -12.47 -9.77
C ARG A 108 11.17 -12.60 -9.33
N ARG A 109 11.55 -13.79 -8.84
CA ARG A 109 12.97 -14.14 -8.71
C ARG A 109 13.58 -14.17 -10.12
N ARG A 110 14.81 -13.67 -10.26
CA ARG A 110 15.59 -13.87 -11.47
C ARG A 110 16.06 -15.32 -11.57
#